data_AF-C7XNX1-F1
#
_entry.id   AF-C7XNX1-F1
#
_cell.length_a   1.000
_cell.length_b   1.000
_cell.length_c   1.000
_cell.angle_alpha   90.00
_cell.angle_beta   90.00
_cell.angle_gamma   90.00
#
_symmetry.space_group_name_H-M   'P 1'
#
loop_
_entity.id
_entity.type
_entity.pdbx_description
1 polymer ?
#
loop_
_entity_poly.entity_id
_entity_poly.type
_entity_poly.pdbx_seq_one_letter_code
_entity_poly.pdbx_strand_id
1 'polypeptide(L)'
;MIINSKEYYIEHTFQEQIRIDIRFRIEELREFYNHKADAIKKFLKVRKLETDDRDEIKIIHEILGALISITNSNNFIKVEHLPVLSDGEDRERVNIIINTTNQKAEELGLDLKYDIFSILKSIEEKIIAYEQRELTPSIF
;
A
#
# COMPACT_ATOMS: atom_id res chain seq x y z
N MET A 1 -10.84 -8.53 -3.29
CA MET A 1 -10.57 -7.13 -2.91
C MET A 1 -9.75 -6.52 -4.04
N ILE A 2 -10.24 -5.45 -4.68
CA ILE A 2 -9.59 -4.94 -5.90
C ILE A 2 -8.38 -4.11 -5.50
N ILE A 3 -7.27 -4.61 -6.01
CA ILE A 3 -5.90 -4.18 -5.87
C ILE A 3 -5.65 -3.22 -7.01
N ASN A 4 -5.07 -2.05 -6.77
CA ASN A 4 -4.86 -1.04 -7.82
C ASN A 4 -4.08 -1.69 -8.99
N SER A 5 -4.71 -1.86 -10.15
CA SER A 5 -4.13 -2.54 -11.31
C SER A 5 -4.01 -1.56 -12.46
N LYS A 6 -2.82 -1.47 -13.06
CA LYS A 6 -2.59 -0.65 -14.24
C LYS A 6 -2.09 -1.53 -15.36
N GLU A 7 -2.83 -1.52 -16.46
CA GLU A 7 -2.46 -2.19 -17.69
C GLU A 7 -1.43 -1.35 -18.45
N TYR A 8 -0.42 -2.01 -18.99
CA TYR A 8 0.60 -1.39 -19.80
C TYR A 8 0.83 -2.19 -21.09
N TYR A 9 1.07 -1.45 -22.16
CA TYR A 9 1.57 -1.97 -23.43
C TYR A 9 3.08 -1.69 -23.50
N ILE A 10 3.85 -2.68 -23.94
CA ILE A 10 5.29 -2.56 -24.15
C ILE A 10 5.57 -2.80 -25.62
N GLU A 11 6.04 -1.75 -26.30
CA GLU A 11 6.34 -1.75 -27.74
C GLU A 11 7.78 -2.14 -28.01
N HIS A 12 8.13 -3.39 -27.71
CA HIS A 12 9.48 -3.91 -27.95
C HIS A 12 9.43 -5.27 -28.64
N THR A 13 10.27 -5.41 -29.67
CA THR A 13 10.41 -6.64 -30.47
C THR A 13 11.28 -7.70 -29.78
N PHE A 14 12.07 -7.34 -28.77
CA PHE A 14 12.97 -8.25 -28.07
C PHE A 14 12.55 -8.48 -26.62
N GLN A 15 12.42 -9.77 -26.25
CA GLN A 15 12.05 -10.23 -24.91
C GLN A 15 12.92 -9.65 -23.78
N GLU A 16 14.20 -9.38 -24.04
CA GLU A 16 15.09 -8.77 -23.04
C GLU A 16 14.73 -7.30 -22.74
N GLN A 17 14.35 -6.53 -23.77
CA GLN A 17 13.94 -5.13 -23.60
C GLN A 17 12.62 -5.05 -22.84
N ILE A 18 11.68 -5.94 -23.15
CA ILE A 18 10.41 -6.07 -22.41
C ILE A 18 10.67 -6.34 -20.91
N ARG A 19 11.58 -7.26 -20.59
CA ARG A 19 11.95 -7.57 -19.19
C ARG A 19 12.57 -6.37 -18.48
N ILE A 20 13.44 -5.62 -19.17
CA ILE A 20 14.10 -4.43 -18.61
C ILE A 20 13.05 -3.35 -18.31
N ASP A 21 12.13 -3.09 -19.25
CA ASP A 21 11.04 -2.12 -19.10
C ASP A 21 10.10 -2.46 -17.95
N ILE A 22 9.68 -3.73 -17.85
CA ILE A 22 8.86 -4.20 -16.73
C ILE A 22 9.58 -3.95 -15.41
N ARG A 23 10.88 -4.28 -15.34
CA ARG A 23 11.68 -4.08 -14.13
C ARG A 23 11.75 -2.61 -13.73
N PHE A 24 12.03 -1.71 -14.67
CA PHE A 24 12.06 -0.27 -14.39
C PHE A 24 10.73 0.23 -13.84
N ARG A 25 9.60 -0.15 -14.46
CA ARG A 25 8.26 0.23 -13.97
C ARG A 25 7.97 -0.32 -12.57
N ILE A 26 8.38 -1.56 -12.27
CA ILE A 26 8.25 -2.12 -10.92
C ILE A 26 9.07 -1.30 -9.91
N GLU A 27 10.31 -0.95 -10.25
CA GLU A 27 11.21 -0.19 -9.37
C GLU A 27 10.66 1.21 -9.08
N GLU A 28 10.18 1.93 -10.10
CA GLU A 28 9.52 3.24 -9.93
C GLU A 28 8.31 3.16 -9.00
N LEU A 29 7.46 2.14 -9.19
CA LEU A 29 6.30 1.93 -8.32
C LEU A 29 6.73 1.59 -6.89
N ARG A 30 7.75 0.73 -6.70
CA ARG A 30 8.29 0.42 -5.36
C ARG A 30 8.78 1.68 -4.68
N GLU A 31 9.54 2.50 -5.39
CA GLU A 31 10.06 3.76 -4.86
C GLU A 31 8.92 4.70 -4.45
N PHE A 32 7.93 4.91 -5.32
CA PHE A 32 6.77 5.76 -5.04
C PHE A 32 6.03 5.34 -3.76
N TYR A 33 5.70 4.05 -3.63
CA TYR A 33 4.97 3.58 -2.47
C TYR A 33 5.83 3.48 -1.21
N ASN A 34 7.13 3.21 -1.33
CA ASN A 34 8.05 3.25 -0.20
C ASN A 34 8.19 4.67 0.37
N HIS A 35 8.29 5.69 -0.50
CA HIS A 35 8.26 7.09 -0.06
C HIS A 35 6.99 7.43 0.71
N LYS A 36 5.85 6.95 0.23
CA LYS A 36 4.56 7.13 0.92
C LYS A 36 4.53 6.42 2.27
N ALA A 37 4.97 5.17 2.33
CA ALA A 37 5.07 4.41 3.57
C ALA A 37 6.01 5.09 4.58
N ASP A 38 7.13 5.63 4.13
CA ASP A 38 8.08 6.32 5.00
C ASP A 38 7.51 7.64 5.56
N ALA A 39 6.70 8.37 4.79
CA ALA A 39 5.96 9.52 5.29
C ALA A 39 4.99 9.12 6.42
N ILE A 40 4.23 8.04 6.23
CA ILE A 40 3.32 7.51 7.25
C ILE A 40 4.09 7.06 8.50
N LYS A 41 5.22 6.35 8.34
CA LYS A 41 6.09 5.94 9.46
C LYS A 41 6.60 7.14 10.25
N LYS A 42 7.01 8.21 9.57
CA LYS A 42 7.49 9.44 10.23
C LYS A 42 6.37 10.08 11.05
N PHE A 43 5.18 10.23 10.47
CA PHE A 43 4.00 10.74 11.16
C PHE A 43 3.71 9.93 12.44
N LEU A 44 3.60 8.60 12.33
CA LEU A 44 3.31 7.71 13.46
C LEU A 44 4.40 7.76 14.54
N LYS A 45 5.68 7.91 14.16
CA LYS A 45 6.78 8.07 15.12
C LYS A 45 6.69 9.37 15.90
N VAL A 46 6.35 10.48 15.23
CA VAL A 46 6.15 11.78 15.90
C VAL A 46 4.97 11.68 16.86
N ARG A 47 3.83 11.18 16.39
CA ARG A 47 2.63 11.01 17.21
C ARG A 47 2.89 10.19 18.48
N LYS A 48 3.65 9.10 18.34
CA LYS A 48 4.06 8.27 19.48
C LYS A 48 4.91 9.02 20.52
N LEU A 49 5.71 9.99 20.10
CA LEU A 49 6.52 10.81 21.02
C LEU A 49 5.70 11.89 21.73
N GLU A 50 4.52 12.23 21.20
CA GLU A 50 3.63 13.26 21.73
C GLU A 50 2.60 12.73 22.73
N THR A 51 2.55 11.40 22.93
CA THR A 51 1.56 10.73 23.76
C THR A 51 2.21 9.77 24.76
N ASP A 52 1.67 9.77 25.98
CA ASP A 52 1.97 8.77 27.01
C ASP A 52 0.84 7.73 27.15
N ASP A 53 -0.22 7.85 26.33
CA ASP A 53 -1.36 6.94 26.34
C ASP A 53 -0.96 5.56 25.77
N ARG A 54 -1.16 4.52 26.58
CA ARG A 54 -0.74 3.15 26.21
C ARG A 54 -1.57 2.56 25.09
N ASP A 55 -2.84 2.92 25.02
CA ASP A 55 -3.77 2.43 24.00
C ASP A 55 -3.50 3.12 22.67
N GLU A 56 -3.22 4.42 22.68
CA GLU A 56 -2.73 5.15 21.52
C GLU A 56 -1.40 4.55 21.00
N ILE A 57 -0.44 4.29 21.90
CA ILE A 57 0.84 3.68 21.53
C ILE A 57 0.62 2.29 20.90
N LYS A 58 -0.31 1.49 21.44
CA LYS A 58 -0.63 0.16 20.93
C LYS A 58 -1.22 0.23 19.51
N ILE A 59 -2.20 1.10 19.26
CA ILE A 59 -2.78 1.22 17.92
C ILE A 59 -1.75 1.74 16.90
N ILE A 60 -0.87 2.67 17.30
CA ILE A 60 0.25 3.14 16.47
C ILE A 60 1.16 1.97 16.07
N HIS A 61 1.49 1.09 17.02
CA HIS A 61 2.30 -0.11 16.73
C HIS A 61 1.59 -1.07 15.78
N GLU A 62 0.28 -1.26 15.92
CA GLU A 62 -0.50 -2.10 15.03
C GLU A 62 -0.51 -1.57 13.59
N ILE A 63 -0.70 -0.26 13.41
CA ILE A 63 -0.67 0.42 12.11
C ILE A 63 0.73 0.31 11.49
N LEU A 64 1.80 0.53 12.26
CA LEU A 64 3.17 0.35 11.79
C LEU A 64 3.42 -1.10 11.32
N GLY A 65 2.95 -2.08 12.09
CA GLY A 65 3.05 -3.48 11.72
C GLY A 65 2.30 -3.81 10.42
N ALA A 66 1.09 -3.27 10.26
CA ALA A 66 0.30 -3.44 9.03
C ALA A 66 1.00 -2.80 7.82
N LEU A 67 1.53 -1.60 7.97
CA LEU A 67 2.29 -0.91 6.92
C LEU A 67 3.50 -1.72 6.45
N ILE A 68 4.29 -2.24 7.39
CA ILE A 68 5.45 -3.09 7.09
C ILE A 68 5.01 -4.37 6.38
N SER A 69 3.89 -4.98 6.81
CA SER A 69 3.37 -6.19 6.20
C SER A 69 2.94 -5.99 4.74
N ILE A 70 2.49 -4.79 4.37
CA ILE A 70 2.19 -4.43 2.98
C ILE A 70 3.50 -4.28 2.19
N THR A 71 4.40 -3.40 2.64
CA THR A 71 5.60 -3.02 1.85
C THR A 71 6.61 -4.15 1.70
N ASN A 72 6.69 -5.06 2.68
CA ASN A 72 7.60 -6.21 2.65
C ASN A 72 6.97 -7.45 2.01
N SER A 73 5.70 -7.38 1.58
CA SER A 73 5.04 -8.50 0.93
C SER A 73 5.70 -8.81 -0.42
N ASN A 74 6.00 -10.09 -0.67
CA ASN A 74 6.41 -10.54 -2.00
C ASN A 74 5.34 -10.26 -3.06
N ASN A 75 4.07 -10.16 -2.63
CA ASN A 75 2.95 -9.83 -3.50
C ASN A 75 2.72 -8.32 -3.61
N PHE A 76 3.53 -7.46 -2.97
CA PHE A 76 3.30 -6.01 -2.98
C PHE A 76 3.13 -5.44 -4.40
N ILE A 77 3.97 -5.89 -5.33
CA ILE A 77 3.81 -5.67 -6.76
C ILE A 77 3.87 -7.00 -7.48
N LYS A 78 2.85 -7.30 -8.26
CA LYS A 78 2.75 -8.51 -9.10
C LYS A 78 2.63 -8.10 -10.57
N VAL A 79 3.27 -8.85 -11.45
CA VAL A 79 3.12 -8.71 -12.89
C VAL A 79 2.40 -9.91 -13.44
N GLU A 80 1.41 -9.66 -14.28
CA GLU A 80 0.68 -10.68 -15.04
C GLU A 80 0.87 -10.40 -16.54
N HIS A 81 1.36 -11.40 -17.26
CA HIS A 81 1.52 -11.35 -18.71
C HIS A 81 0.19 -11.77 -19.34
N LEU A 82 -0.34 -10.91 -20.22
CA LEU A 82 -1.61 -11.13 -20.87
C LEU A 82 -1.38 -11.61 -22.31
N PRO A 83 -2.29 -12.43 -22.86
CA PRO A 83 -2.19 -12.86 -24.25
C PRO A 83 -2.19 -11.65 -25.18
N VAL A 84 -1.26 -11.66 -26.13
CA VAL A 84 -1.18 -10.69 -27.23
C VAL A 84 -2.41 -10.91 -28.12
N LEU A 85 -3.18 -9.86 -28.38
CA LEU A 85 -4.28 -9.96 -29.35
C LEU A 85 -3.63 -10.12 -30.74
N SER A 86 -4.29 -10.84 -31.63
CA SER A 86 -3.71 -11.28 -32.91
C SER A 86 -3.74 -10.18 -33.98
N ASP A 87 -3.56 -8.92 -33.60
CA ASP A 87 -3.62 -7.73 -34.44
C ASP A 87 -2.29 -7.42 -35.16
N GLY A 88 -1.27 -8.27 -35.01
CA GLY A 88 -0.02 -8.17 -35.78
C GLY A 88 0.94 -7.10 -35.28
N GLU A 89 0.70 -6.53 -34.11
CA GLU A 89 1.64 -5.63 -33.44
C GLU A 89 2.61 -6.43 -32.56
N ASP A 90 3.91 -6.15 -32.68
CA ASP A 90 4.97 -6.69 -31.81
C ASP A 90 4.93 -6.02 -30.43
N ARG A 91 3.85 -6.25 -29.68
CA ARG A 91 3.61 -5.63 -28.37
C ARG A 91 3.28 -6.69 -27.34
N GLU A 92 3.91 -6.58 -26.17
CA GLU A 92 3.55 -7.41 -25.03
C GLU A 92 2.62 -6.63 -24.09
N ARG A 93 1.54 -7.29 -23.70
CA ARG A 93 0.50 -6.74 -22.84
C ARG A 93 0.74 -7.25 -21.42
N VAL A 94 0.98 -6.34 -20.48
CA VAL A 94 1.25 -6.69 -19.08
C VAL A 94 0.33 -5.92 -18.15
N ASN A 95 -0.16 -6.59 -17.12
CA ASN A 95 -0.90 -5.98 -16.03
C ASN A 95 0.01 -5.93 -14.80
N ILE A 96 0.26 -4.72 -14.29
CA ILE A 96 0.98 -4.54 -13.03
C ILE A 96 -0.04 -4.28 -11.93
N ILE A 97 -0.08 -5.19 -10.97
CA ILE A 97 -1.01 -5.22 -9.84
C ILE A 97 -0.27 -4.77 -8.59
N ILE A 98 -0.81 -3.79 -7.88
CA ILE A 98 -0.18 -3.16 -6.73
C ILE A 98 -1.03 -3.39 -5.47
N ASN A 99 -0.61 -4.34 -4.64
CA ASN A 99 -1.24 -4.73 -3.39
C ASN A 99 -0.99 -3.67 -2.31
N THR A 100 -1.81 -2.61 -2.32
CA THR A 100 -1.69 -1.45 -1.43
C THR A 100 -2.23 -1.66 -0.02
N THR A 101 -2.84 -2.82 0.25
CA THR A 101 -3.51 -3.13 1.53
C THR A 101 -3.63 -4.64 1.74
N ASN A 102 -4.02 -5.04 2.94
CA ASN A 102 -4.33 -6.40 3.34
C ASN A 102 -5.38 -6.38 4.45
N GLN A 103 -5.88 -7.54 4.87
CA GLN A 103 -6.95 -7.64 5.87
C GLN A 103 -6.66 -6.80 7.14
N LYS A 104 -5.46 -6.93 7.71
CA LYS A 104 -5.08 -6.18 8.92
C LYS A 104 -5.02 -4.67 8.67
N ALA A 105 -4.51 -4.26 7.52
CA ALA A 105 -4.45 -2.85 7.16
C ALA A 105 -5.85 -2.26 6.92
N GLU A 106 -6.76 -3.02 6.31
CA GLU A 106 -8.15 -2.61 6.08
C GLU A 106 -8.90 -2.36 7.41
N GLU A 107 -8.74 -3.26 8.38
CA GLU A 107 -9.29 -3.10 9.74
C GLU A 107 -8.80 -1.81 10.41
N LEU A 108 -7.55 -1.43 10.13
CA LEU A 108 -6.86 -0.25 10.63
C LEU A 108 -7.02 1.00 9.75
N GLY A 109 -7.87 0.96 8.72
CA GLY A 109 -8.09 2.11 7.84
C GLY A 109 -6.88 2.51 6.98
N LEU A 110 -5.96 1.57 6.75
CA LEU A 110 -4.73 1.78 5.98
C LEU A 110 -4.85 1.15 4.58
N ASP A 111 -4.81 2.01 3.56
CA ASP A 111 -4.71 1.58 2.16
C ASP A 111 -3.85 2.57 1.38
N LEU A 112 -2.71 2.09 0.87
CA LEU A 112 -1.74 2.93 0.18
C LEU A 112 -2.23 3.46 -1.18
N LYS A 113 -3.39 3.02 -1.69
CA LYS A 113 -3.94 3.53 -2.95
C LYS A 113 -4.39 4.98 -2.84
N TYR A 114 -4.83 5.43 -1.66
CA TYR A 114 -5.31 6.80 -1.43
C TYR A 114 -4.15 7.79 -1.30
N ASP A 115 -4.35 9.08 -1.55
CA ASP A 115 -3.30 10.08 -1.34
C ASP A 115 -2.83 10.14 0.13
N ILE A 116 -1.64 10.71 0.36
CA ILE A 116 -1.02 10.70 1.68
C ILE A 116 -1.89 11.39 2.74
N PHE A 117 -2.56 12.49 2.42
CA PHE A 117 -3.38 13.21 3.40
C PHE A 117 -4.63 12.42 3.80
N SER A 118 -5.28 11.78 2.82
CA SER A 118 -6.41 10.87 3.11
C SER A 118 -6.01 9.71 4.00
N ILE A 119 -4.82 9.14 3.79
CA ILE A 119 -4.31 8.05 4.65
C ILE A 119 -4.05 8.56 6.07
N LEU A 120 -3.35 9.70 6.22
CA LEU A 120 -3.04 10.27 7.53
C LEU A 120 -4.31 10.60 8.30
N LYS A 121 -5.31 11.18 7.65
CA LYS A 121 -6.62 11.46 8.25
C LYS A 121 -7.32 10.19 8.74
N SER A 122 -7.35 9.14 7.91
CA SER A 122 -7.95 7.85 8.30
C SER A 122 -7.24 7.23 9.51
N ILE A 123 -5.91 7.34 9.57
CA ILE A 123 -5.11 6.91 10.73
C ILE A 123 -5.47 7.70 11.99
N GLU A 124 -5.57 9.03 11.90
CA GLU A 124 -5.97 9.88 13.02
C GLU A 124 -7.36 9.52 13.55
N GLU A 125 -8.33 9.33 12.65
CA GLU A 125 -9.68 8.90 13.01
C GLU A 125 -9.68 7.54 13.73
N LYS A 126 -8.81 6.61 13.31
CA LYS A 126 -8.66 5.29 13.95
C LYS A 126 -8.05 5.37 15.34
N ILE A 127 -7.06 6.24 15.53
CA ILE A 127 -6.45 6.50 16.84
C ILE A 127 -7.51 7.07 17.80
N ILE A 128 -8.21 8.15 17.38
CA ILE A 128 -9.25 8.80 18.19
C ILE A 128 -10.41 7.85 18.51
N ALA A 129 -10.85 7.05 17.55
CA ALA A 129 -11.94 6.10 17.77
C ALA A 129 -11.58 5.00 18.79
N TYR A 130 -10.30 4.64 18.90
CA TYR A 130 -9.83 3.68 19.90
C TYR A 130 -9.88 4.29 21.31
N GLU A 131 -9.46 5.55 21.48
CA GLU A 131 -9.59 6.30 22.74
C GLU A 131 -11.05 6.36 23.23
N GLN A 132 -12.01 6.54 22.31
CA GLN A 132 -13.44 6.65 22.67
C GLN A 132 -14.09 5.30 23.06
N ARG A 133 -13.58 4.17 22.55
CA ARG A 133 -14.10 2.84 22.90
C ARG A 133 -13.70 2.38 24.29
N GLU A 134 -12.53 2.78 24.78
CA GLU A 134 -12.07 2.51 26.16
C GLU A 134 -12.80 3.41 27.19
N LEU A 135 -13.36 4.55 26.77
CA LEU A 135 -14.11 5.49 27.62
C LEU A 135 -15.60 5.16 27.78
N THR A 136 -16.12 4.14 27.09
CA THR A 136 -17.50 3.66 27.29
C THR A 136 -17.46 2.32 28.05
N PRO A 137 -17.76 2.31 29.36
CA PRO A 137 -17.94 1.05 30.08
C PRO A 137 -19.06 0.28 29.41
N SER A 138 -18.86 -1.03 29.18
CA SER A 138 -19.95 -1.92 28.80
C SER A 138 -21.01 -1.87 29.90
N ILE A 139 -22.12 -1.19 29.64
CA ILE A 139 -23.31 -1.28 30.47
C ILE A 139 -24.05 -2.54 30.01
N PHE A 140 -23.62 -3.72 30.46
CA PHE A 140 -24.44 -4.94 30.50
C PHE A 140 -23.96 -5.85 31.63
#